data_AF-A0A3A1XUM2-F1
#
_entry.id   AF-A0A3A1XUM2-F1
#
_cell.length_a   1.000
_cell.length_b   1.000
_cell.length_c   1.000
_cell.angle_alpha   90.00
_cell.angle_beta   90.00
_cell.angle_gamma   90.00
#
_symmetry.space_group_name_H-M   'P 1'
#
loop_
_entity.id
_entity.type
_entity.pdbx_description
1 polymer ?
#
loop_
_entity_poly.entity_id
_entity_poly.type
_entity_poly.pdbx_seq_one_letter_code
_entity_poly.pdbx_strand_id
1 'polypeptide(L)' 'RKHCSTSVDFSMNVTVDERECKIMCMNSLSNKFGGRLVFGKGLLFHKKSVERLGGSLNAQKDDDAWLVNVVIPLN' A
#
# COMPACT_ATOMS: atom_id res chain seq x y z
N ARG A 1 2.88 8.98 2.28
CA ARG A 1 3.63 10.22 2.57
C ARG A 1 2.72 11.42 2.83
N LYS A 2 1.94 11.95 1.86
CA LYS A 2 1.10 13.16 2.07
C LYS A 2 0.10 13.07 3.25
N HIS A 3 -0.33 11.87 3.60
CA HIS A 3 -1.31 11.61 4.66
C HIS A 3 -0.71 10.94 5.91
N CYS A 4 0.59 10.65 5.87
CA CYS A 4 1.26 9.88 6.91
C CYS A 4 1.84 10.84 7.95
N SER A 5 1.88 10.39 9.20
CA SER A 5 2.70 11.07 10.21
C SER A 5 4.16 10.98 9.78
N THR A 6 4.87 12.11 9.70
CA THR A 6 6.30 12.13 9.34
C THR A 6 7.21 11.60 10.44
N SER A 7 6.67 11.34 11.63
CA SER A 7 7.42 11.00 12.84
C SER A 7 7.17 9.60 13.38
N VAL A 8 6.37 8.74 12.72
CA VAL A 8 5.98 7.43 13.29
C VAL A 8 5.79 6.34 12.22
N ASP A 9 6.36 5.17 12.52
CA ASP A 9 6.11 3.80 12.04
C ASP A 9 5.67 3.63 10.58
N PHE A 10 6.67 3.59 9.70
CA PHE A 10 6.55 2.87 8.43
C PHE A 10 7.02 1.43 8.64
N SER A 11 6.20 0.46 8.26
CA SER A 11 6.62 -0.93 8.13
C SER A 11 6.32 -1.45 6.73
N MET A 12 7.21 -2.32 6.28
CA MET A 12 7.08 -3.04 5.03
C MET A 12 7.37 -4.50 5.32
N ASN A 13 6.44 -5.36 4.95
CA ASN A 13 6.63 -6.80 4.95
C ASN A 13 6.61 -7.28 3.51
N VAL A 14 7.57 -8.14 3.16
CA VAL A 14 7.64 -8.81 1.87
C VAL A 14 7.69 -10.31 2.13
N THR A 15 6.67 -11.01 1.67
CA THR A 15 6.61 -12.47 1.70
C THR A 15 6.69 -12.98 0.27
N VAL A 16 7.59 -13.90 0.03
CA VAL A 16 7.76 -14.55 -1.27
C VAL A 16 7.59 -16.04 -1.06
N ASP A 17 6.70 -16.65 -1.83
CA ASP A 17 6.58 -18.11 -1.92
C ASP A 17 6.69 -18.57 -3.39
N GLU A 18 6.43 -19.85 -3.65
CA GLU A 18 6.54 -20.45 -4.99
C GLU A 18 5.48 -19.94 -5.98
N ARG A 19 4.41 -19.29 -5.50
CA ARG A 19 3.26 -18.85 -6.31
C ARG A 19 3.18 -17.35 -6.46
N GLU A 20 3.63 -16.60 -5.45
CA GLU A 20 3.41 -15.17 -5.41
C GLU A 20 4.42 -14.40 -4.54
N CYS A 21 4.60 -13.13 -4.92
CA CYS A 21 5.24 -12.12 -4.11
C CYS A 21 4.16 -11.20 -3.51
N LYS A 22 4.10 -11.17 -2.18
CA LYS A 22 3.21 -10.32 -1.39
C LYS A 22 4.01 -9.20 -0.75
N ILE A 23 3.57 -7.97 -0.96
CA ILE A 23 4.15 -6.78 -0.32
C ILE A 23 3.04 -6.09 0.46
N MET A 24 3.25 -5.91 1.75
CA MET A 24 2.38 -5.13 2.62
C MET A 24 3.16 -3.93 3.15
N CYS A 25 2.67 -2.73 2.87
CA CYS A 25 3.21 -1.49 3.41
C CYS A 25 2.19 -0.88 4.36
N MET A 26 2.60 -0.57 5.58
CA MET A 26 1.79 0.11 6.59
C MET A 26 2.44 1.42 6.98
N ASN A 27 1.65 2.48 7.07
CA ASN A 27 2.08 3.76 7.64
C ASN A 27 1.02 4.28 8.60
N SER A 28 1.42 4.79 9.75
CA SER A 28 0.51 5.58 10.57
C SER A 28 0.08 6.86 9.85
N LEU A 29 -1.22 7.12 9.84
CA LEU A 29 -1.83 8.37 9.40
C LEU A 29 -1.54 9.46 10.41
N SER A 30 -1.39 10.70 9.93
CA SER A 30 -1.28 11.83 10.86
C SER A 30 -2.61 12.03 11.58
N ASN A 31 -2.59 12.39 12.87
CA ASN A 31 -3.81 12.74 13.65
C ASN A 31 -4.64 13.88 13.04
N LYS A 32 -4.06 14.65 12.11
CA LYS A 32 -4.76 15.71 11.35
C LYS A 32 -5.55 15.17 10.15
N PHE A 33 -5.50 13.86 9.89
CA PHE A 33 -6.13 13.24 8.75
C PHE A 33 -7.57 12.81 9.08
N GLY A 34 -8.50 13.76 8.97
CA GLY A 34 -9.95 13.52 9.10
C GLY A 34 -10.68 13.26 7.76
N GLY A 35 -9.95 13.18 6.65
CA GLY A 35 -10.52 13.16 5.30
C GLY A 35 -10.66 11.77 4.68
N ARG A 36 -11.40 11.69 3.56
CA ARG A 36 -11.44 10.49 2.70
C ARG A 36 -10.06 10.26 2.09
N LEU A 37 -9.61 9.01 2.07
CA LEU A 37 -8.37 8.64 1.40
C LEU A 37 -8.56 8.72 -0.10
N VAL A 38 -7.75 9.59 -0.73
CA VAL A 38 -7.76 9.79 -2.18
C VAL A 38 -6.50 9.18 -2.76
N PHE A 39 -6.69 8.27 -3.71
CA PHE A 39 -5.61 7.70 -4.50
C PHE A 39 -4.95 8.80 -5.33
N GLY A 40 -3.71 9.16 -4.99
CA GLY A 40 -2.90 10.07 -5.81
C GLY A 40 -2.43 9.41 -7.11
N LYS A 41 -2.02 10.22 -8.10
CA LYS A 41 -1.53 9.75 -9.41
C LYS A 41 -0.41 8.70 -9.30
N GLY A 42 0.48 8.84 -8.31
CA GLY A 42 1.56 7.87 -8.09
C GLY A 42 1.04 6.48 -7.69
N LEU A 43 0.07 6.40 -6.79
CA LEU A 43 -0.52 5.13 -6.37
C LEU A 43 -1.31 4.48 -7.51
N LEU A 44 -1.99 5.29 -8.34
CA LEU A 44 -2.65 4.80 -9.55
C LEU A 44 -1.65 4.23 -10.57
N PHE A 45 -0.50 4.87 -10.73
CA PHE A 45 0.57 4.36 -11.59
C PHE A 45 1.06 3.00 -11.09
N HIS A 46 1.35 2.85 -9.79
CA HIS A 46 1.76 1.58 -9.21
C HIS A 46 0.69 0.50 -9.38
N LYS A 47 -0.59 0.84 -9.18
CA LYS A 47 -1.70 -0.10 -9.40
C LYS A 47 -1.69 -0.65 -10.83
N LYS A 48 -1.58 0.22 -11.84
CA LYS A 48 -1.50 -0.20 -13.25
C LYS A 48 -0.27 -1.06 -13.54
N SER A 49 0.87 -0.75 -12.94
CA SER A 49 2.10 -1.53 -13.11
C SER A 49 1.96 -2.94 -12.53
N VAL A 50 1.33 -3.07 -11.36
CA VAL A 50 1.05 -4.36 -10.73
C VAL A 50 0.02 -5.17 -11.55
N GLU A 51 -1.05 -4.53 -12.02
CA GLU A 51 -2.06 -5.18 -12.88
C GLU A 51 -1.44 -5.73 -14.18
N ARG A 52 -0.46 -5.04 -14.76
CA ARG A 52 0.28 -5.53 -15.94
C ARG A 52 1.10 -6.79 -15.68
N LEU A 53 1.46 -7.05 -14.43
CA LEU A 53 2.15 -8.27 -14.00
C LEU A 53 1.17 -9.38 -13.62
N GLY A 54 -0.14 -9.21 -13.90
CA GLY A 54 -1.18 -10.14 -13.47
C GLY A 54 -1.49 -10.06 -11.96
N GLY A 55 -0.95 -9.05 -11.28
CA GLY A 55 -1.10 -8.86 -9.85
C GLY A 55 -2.30 -7.97 -9.47
N SER A 56 -2.41 -7.71 -8.16
CA SER A 56 -3.39 -6.78 -7.60
C SER A 56 -2.74 -5.82 -6.59
N LEU A 57 -3.23 -4.58 -6.55
CA LEU A 57 -2.89 -3.59 -5.54
C LEU A 57 -4.17 -3.06 -4.90
N ASN A 58 -4.28 -3.23 -3.59
CA ASN A 58 -5.35 -2.65 -2.77
C ASN A 58 -4.73 -1.67 -1.76
N ALA A 59 -5.34 -0.50 -1.58
CA ALA A 59 -4.98 0.38 -0.49
C ALA A 59 -6.22 0.79 0.30
N GLN A 60 -6.11 0.74 1.62
CA GLN A 60 -7.21 0.93 2.53
C GLN A 60 -6.77 1.69 3.78
N LYS A 61 -7.76 2.32 4.42
CA LYS A 61 -7.63 2.79 5.79
C LYS A 61 -7.89 1.62 6.73
N ASP A 62 -7.09 1.51 7.77
CA ASP A 62 -7.36 0.64 8.90
C ASP A 62 -7.09 1.45 10.16
N ASP A 63 -8.14 1.87 10.88
CA ASP A 63 -8.08 2.81 12.00
C ASP A 63 -7.20 4.06 11.75
N ASP A 64 -6.05 4.14 12.41
CA ASP A 64 -5.06 5.21 12.29
C ASP A 64 -3.92 4.85 11.33
N ALA A 65 -4.05 3.76 10.56
CA ALA A 65 -3.08 3.28 9.61
C ALA A 65 -3.57 3.36 8.15
N TRP A 66 -2.61 3.52 7.26
CA TRP A 66 -2.76 3.36 5.82
C TRP A 66 -2.04 2.10 5.38
N LEU A 67 -2.80 1.16 4.85
CA LEU A 67 -2.31 -0.13 4.37
C LEU A 67 -2.29 -0.13 2.85
N VAL A 68 -1.20 -0.61 2.26
CA VAL A 68 -1.09 -0.93 0.83
C VAL A 68 -0.67 -2.39 0.71
N ASN A 69 -1.54 -3.21 0.15
CA ASN A 69 -1.30 -4.62 -0.13
C ASN A 69 -1.10 -4.80 -1.63
N VAL A 70 -0.01 -5.46 -1.99
CA VAL A 70 0.34 -5.82 -3.36
C VAL A 70 0.54 -7.32 -3.43
N VAL A 71 -0.04 -7.95 -4.44
CA VAL A 71 0.14 -9.36 -4.76
C VAL A 71 0.58 -9.45 -6.21
N ILE A 72 1.70 -10.12 -6.47
CA ILE A 72 2.21 -10.34 -7.83
C ILE A 72 2.43 -11.86 -7.99
N PRO A 73 1.74 -12.52 -8.94
CA PRO A 73 2.00 -13.93 -9.21
C PRO A 73 3.43 -14.13 -9.74
N LEU A 74 4.05 -15.22 -9.32
CA LEU A 74 5.36 -15.68 -9.79
C LEU A 74 5.09 -16.89 -10.68
N ASN A 75 5.18 -16.67 -11.98
CA ASN A 75 5.11 -17.75 -12.98
C ASN A 75 6.46 -18.45 -13.09
#